data_AF-A0A5C8GMG0-F1
#
_entry.id   AF-A0A5C8GMG0-F1
#
_cell.length_a   1.000
_cell.length_b   1.000
_cell.length_c   1.000
_cell.angle_alpha   90.00
_cell.angle_beta   90.00
_cell.angle_gamma   90.00
#
_symmetry.space_group_name_H-M   'P 1'
#
loop_
_entity.id
_entity.type
_entity.pdbx_description
1 polymer ?
#
loop_
_entity_poly.entity_id
_entity_poly.type
_entity_poly.pdbx_seq_one_letter_code
_entity_poly.pdbx_strand_id
1 'polypeptide(L)'
;MKKGRNSNLIALRDEALCRRYYYWTEVQRLRFDDALRLLSTREFFISEERIMAIIRKKCSELKDIDVRPVPKVRKPHLTAKQLELFQDTAV
;
A
#
# COMPACT_ATOMS: atom_id res chain seq x y z
N MET A 1 -21.42 -13.38 -8.46
CA MET A 1 -20.06 -13.77 -8.05
C MET A 1 -19.33 -14.34 -9.27
N LYS A 2 -18.17 -13.78 -9.69
CA LYS A 2 -17.45 -14.31 -10.86
C LYS A 2 -16.88 -15.70 -10.52
N LYS A 3 -17.28 -16.71 -11.29
CA LYS A 3 -16.80 -18.11 -11.21
C LYS A 3 -15.26 -18.13 -11.07
N GLY A 4 -14.76 -18.73 -9.98
CA GLY A 4 -13.32 -19.01 -9.79
C GLY A 4 -12.64 -18.37 -8.58
N ARG A 5 -13.23 -17.36 -7.91
CA ARG A 5 -12.66 -16.79 -6.68
C ARG A 5 -13.36 -17.33 -5.44
N ASN A 6 -12.66 -18.16 -4.66
CA ASN A 6 -13.11 -18.59 -3.34
C ASN A 6 -12.90 -17.45 -2.33
N SER A 7 -14.00 -16.93 -1.78
CA SER A 7 -13.98 -15.81 -0.83
C SER A 7 -13.21 -16.13 0.44
N ASN A 8 -13.26 -17.38 0.90
CA ASN A 8 -12.60 -17.80 2.14
C ASN A 8 -11.09 -17.83 1.97
N LEU A 9 -10.60 -18.36 0.84
CA LEU A 9 -9.17 -18.35 0.52
C LEU A 9 -8.62 -16.93 0.36
N ILE A 10 -9.41 -16.02 -0.20
CA ILE A 10 -9.03 -14.60 -0.30
C ILE A 10 -8.93 -13.98 1.09
N ALA A 11 -9.90 -14.25 1.98
CA ALA A 11 -9.87 -13.73 3.34
C ALA A 11 -8.65 -14.22 4.13
N LEU A 12 -8.35 -15.53 4.06
CA LEU A 12 -7.18 -16.13 4.70
C LEU A 12 -5.86 -15.52 4.19
N ARG A 13 -5.76 -15.32 2.87
CA ARG A 13 -4.59 -14.67 2.27
C ARG A 13 -4.45 -13.22 2.74
N ASP A 14 -5.54 -12.45 2.73
CA ASP A 14 -5.52 -11.04 3.11
C ASP A 14 -5.13 -10.88 4.59
N GLU A 15 -5.53 -11.82 5.45
CA GLU A 15 -5.15 -11.88 6.87
C GLU A 15 -3.67 -12.24 7.06
N ALA A 16 -3.18 -13.27 6.35
CA ALA A 16 -1.76 -13.64 6.37
C ALA A 16 -0.87 -12.49 5.87
N LEU A 17 -1.31 -11.78 4.83
CA LEU A 17 -0.61 -10.62 4.28
C LEU A 17 -0.47 -9.50 5.30
N CYS A 18 -1.52 -9.21 6.08
CA CYS A 18 -1.46 -8.17 7.12
C CYS A 18 -0.48 -8.54 8.24
N ARG A 19 -0.50 -9.80 8.71
CA ARG A 19 0.47 -10.28 9.71
C ARG A 19 1.90 -10.17 9.21
N ARG A 20 2.12 -10.50 7.94
CA ARG A 20 3.45 -10.47 7.35
C ARG A 20 3.95 -9.05 7.14
N TYR A 21 3.07 -8.16 6.69
CA TYR A 21 3.39 -6.74 6.59
C TYR A 21 3.79 -6.17 7.96
N TYR A 22 3.02 -6.48 9.02
CA TYR A 22 3.37 -6.08 10.39
C TYR A 22 4.75 -6.59 10.83
N TYR A 23 5.08 -7.85 10.54
CA TYR A 23 6.41 -8.39 10.84
C TYR A 23 7.52 -7.58 10.17
N TRP A 24 7.36 -7.24 8.89
CA TRP A 24 8.37 -6.47 8.16
C TRP A 24 8.49 -5.03 8.66
N THR A 25 7.38 -4.35 8.95
CA THR A 25 7.41 -2.94 9.35
C THR A 25 7.72 -2.72 10.83
N GLU A 26 7.24 -3.58 11.73
CA GLU A 26 7.38 -3.38 13.17
C GLU A 26 8.52 -4.19 13.79
N VAL A 27 8.70 -5.46 13.38
CA VAL A 27 9.75 -6.32 13.93
C VAL A 27 11.08 -6.08 13.23
N GLN A 28 11.08 -6.15 11.89
CA GLN A 28 12.30 -5.93 11.10
C GLN A 28 12.57 -4.45 10.80
N ARG A 29 11.60 -3.56 11.09
CA ARG A 29 11.69 -2.10 10.86
C ARG A 29 12.07 -1.73 9.42
N LEU A 30 11.65 -2.55 8.47
CA LEU A 30 11.85 -2.30 7.07
C LEU A 30 10.98 -1.12 6.63
N ARG A 31 11.51 -0.31 5.72
CA ARG A 31 10.76 0.80 5.13
C ARG A 31 9.52 0.27 4.42
N PHE A 32 8.44 1.05 4.46
CA PHE A 32 7.13 0.60 3.98
C PHE A 32 7.10 0.23 2.50
N ASP A 33 7.84 0.96 1.66
CA ASP A 33 7.99 0.73 0.22
C ASP A 33 8.77 -0.56 -0.05
N ASP A 34 9.88 -0.79 0.66
CA ASP A 34 10.64 -2.03 0.57
C ASP A 34 9.82 -3.25 1.04
N ALA A 35 9.05 -3.10 2.12
CA ALA A 35 8.15 -4.14 2.61
C ALA A 35 7.08 -4.49 1.57
N LEU A 36 6.47 -3.49 0.93
CA LEU A 36 5.50 -3.72 -0.15
C LEU A 36 6.12 -4.42 -1.34
N ARG A 37 7.32 -3.99 -1.77
CA ARG A 37 8.04 -4.62 -2.89
C ARG A 37 8.39 -6.07 -2.59
N LEU A 38 8.81 -6.37 -1.37
CA LEU A 38 9.13 -7.72 -0.92
C LEU A 38 7.90 -8.64 -0.90
N LEU A 39 6.80 -8.17 -0.32
CA LEU A 39 5.52 -8.89 -0.30
C LEU A 39 4.98 -9.13 -1.72
N SER A 40 5.12 -8.13 -2.59
CA SER A 40 4.70 -8.19 -3.99
C SER A 40 5.53 -9.20 -4.79
N THR A 41 6.86 -9.18 -4.67
CA THR A 41 7.75 -9.93 -5.59
C THR A 41 8.18 -11.30 -5.08
N ARG A 42 8.22 -11.52 -3.76
CA ARG A 42 8.78 -12.76 -3.18
C ARG A 42 7.75 -13.63 -2.48
N GLU A 43 6.74 -13.03 -1.87
CA GLU A 43 5.84 -13.77 -0.98
C GLU A 43 4.46 -14.02 -1.60
N PHE A 44 3.76 -12.96 -2.02
CA PHE A 44 2.35 -13.04 -2.39
C PHE A 44 2.08 -12.90 -3.89
N PHE A 45 3.04 -12.40 -4.68
CA PHE A 45 2.92 -12.25 -6.14
C PHE A 45 1.67 -11.44 -6.56
N ILE A 46 1.40 -10.37 -5.81
CA ILE A 46 0.27 -9.46 -6.00
C ILE A 46 0.82 -8.04 -6.18
N SER A 47 0.20 -7.25 -7.04
CA SER A 47 0.61 -5.85 -7.23
C SER A 47 0.61 -5.05 -5.93
N GLU A 48 1.60 -4.19 -5.76
CA GLU A 48 1.74 -3.35 -4.56
C GLU A 48 0.49 -2.51 -4.30
N GLU A 49 -0.14 -1.99 -5.35
CA GLU A 49 -1.41 -1.24 -5.25
C GLU A 49 -2.52 -2.08 -4.59
N ARG A 50 -2.62 -3.35 -4.97
CA ARG A 50 -3.61 -4.27 -4.40
C ARG A 50 -3.27 -4.64 -2.96
N ILE A 51 -2.00 -4.82 -2.63
CA ILE A 51 -1.52 -5.03 -1.27
C ILE A 51 -1.89 -3.82 -0.39
N MET A 52 -1.63 -2.60 -0.86
CA MET A 52 -2.00 -1.39 -0.13
C MET A 52 -3.52 -1.28 0.08
N ALA A 53 -4.33 -1.63 -0.92
CA ALA A 53 -5.79 -1.63 -0.80
C ALA A 53 -6.28 -2.64 0.25
N ILE A 54 -5.68 -3.83 0.29
CA ILE A 54 -5.98 -4.86 1.29
C ILE A 54 -5.59 -4.37 2.69
N ILE A 55 -4.36 -3.87 2.86
CA ILE A 55 -3.88 -3.35 4.16
C ILE A 55 -4.80 -2.23 4.67
N ARG A 56 -5.17 -1.27 3.81
CA ARG A 56 -6.08 -0.17 4.21
C ARG A 56 -7.47 -0.66 4.62
N LYS A 57 -8.00 -1.68 3.93
CA LYS A 57 -9.30 -2.27 4.27
C LYS A 57 -9.25 -3.10 5.57
N LYS A 58 -8.15 -3.81 5.78
CA LYS A 58 -7.97 -4.73 6.91
C LYS A 58 -7.45 -4.04 8.17
N CYS A 59 -6.77 -2.91 8.05
CA CYS A 59 -6.35 -2.06 9.16
C CYS A 59 -7.52 -1.61 10.04
N SER A 60 -8.73 -1.42 9.48
CA SER A 60 -9.92 -1.11 10.28
C SER A 60 -10.56 -2.34 10.95
N GLU A 61 -10.26 -3.55 10.48
CA GLU A 61 -10.87 -4.80 10.98
C GLU A 61 -9.97 -5.51 12.01
N LEU A 62 -8.65 -5.48 11.84
CA LEU A 62 -7.72 -6.12 12.78
C LEU A 62 -7.50 -5.21 13.99
N LYS A 63 -8.19 -5.51 15.10
CA LYS A 63 -7.98 -4.87 16.41
C LYS A 63 -6.73 -5.38 17.13
N ASP A 64 -6.21 -6.54 16.71
CA ASP A 64 -5.10 -7.22 17.38
C ASP A 64 -3.71 -6.71 16.95
N ILE A 65 -3.64 -5.94 15.86
CA ILE A 65 -2.37 -5.52 15.25
C ILE A 65 -2.48 -4.04 14.85
N ASP A 66 -1.69 -3.17 15.48
CA ASP A 66 -1.57 -1.75 15.09
C ASP A 66 -0.74 -1.63 13.80
N VAL A 67 -1.38 -1.91 12.66
CA VAL A 67 -0.78 -1.68 11.35
C VAL A 67 -1.04 -0.24 10.95
N ARG A 68 -0.02 0.62 10.98
CA ARG A 68 -0.15 1.99 10.49
C ARG A 68 -0.22 2.00 8.97
N PRO A 69 -1.34 2.40 8.37
CA PRO A 69 -1.48 2.38 6.92
C PRO A 69 -0.55 3.41 6.28
N VAL A 70 -0.05 3.09 5.08
CA VAL A 70 0.83 3.99 4.32
C VAL A 70 0.15 5.36 4.14
N PRO A 71 0.80 6.46 4.56
CA PRO A 71 0.22 7.80 4.48
C PRO A 71 -0.11 8.16 3.03
N LYS A 72 -1.30 8.73 2.83
CA LYS A 72 -1.74 9.17 1.51
C LYS A 72 -1.10 10.52 1.19
N VAL A 73 0.00 10.51 0.46
CA VAL A 73 0.65 11.74 -0.03
C VAL A 73 -0.23 12.35 -1.11
N ARG A 74 -0.85 13.50 -0.81
CA ARG A 74 -1.56 14.29 -1.82
C ARG A 74 -0.54 15.13 -2.57
N LYS A 75 -0.47 14.96 -3.88
CA LYS A 75 0.33 15.83 -4.75
C LYS A 75 -0.52 17.06 -5.09
N PRO A 76 0.05 18.28 -5.05
CA PRO A 76 -0.67 19.46 -5.50
C PRO A 76 -1.02 19.31 -6.98
N HIS A 77 -2.25 19.67 -7.35
CA HIS A 77 -2.64 19.76 -8.74
C HIS A 77 -2.11 21.07 -9.30
N LEU A 78 -1.09 21.01 -10.15
CA LEU A 78 -0.48 22.19 -10.74
C LEU A 78 -1.37 22.70 -11.89
N THR A 79 -1.78 23.96 -11.82
CA THR A 79 -2.53 24.62 -12.90
C THR A 79 -1.59 25.30 -13.90
N ALA A 80 -2.03 25.51 -15.15
CA ALA A 80 -1.23 26.15 -16.19
C ALA A 80 -0.67 27.52 -15.76
N LYS A 81 -1.48 28.34 -15.08
CA LYS A 81 -1.04 29.64 -14.52
C LYS A 81 0.06 29.50 -13.47
N GLN A 82 0.06 28.42 -12.68
CA GLN A 82 1.11 28.17 -11.69
C GLN A 82 2.40 27.66 -12.34
N LEU A 83 2.32 27.04 -13.52
CA LEU A 83 3.48 26.62 -14.30
C LEU A 83 4.21 27.82 -14.94
N GLU A 84 3.47 28.87 -15.32
CA GLU A 84 4.05 30.12 -15.86
C GLU A 84 5.02 30.78 -14.88
N LEU A 85 4.82 30.62 -13.56
CA LEU A 85 5.71 31.16 -12.52
C LEU A 85 7.11 30.51 -12.50
N PHE A 86 7.27 29.34 -13.11
CA PHE A 86 8.53 28.60 -13.19
C PHE A 86 9.19 28.72 -14.57
N GLN A 87 8.65 29.53 -15.48
CA GLN A 87 9.33 29.84 -16.72
C GLN A 87 10.48 30.80 -16.38
N ASP A 88 11.69 30.27 -16.37
CA ASP A 88 12.90 31.07 -16.27
C ASP A 88 12.83 32.14 -17.36
N THR A 89 12.63 33.38 -16.94
CA THR A 89 12.98 34.53 -17.76
C THR A 89 14.49 34.50 -17.83
N ALA A 90 15.00 33.72 -18.79
CA ALA A 90 16.39 33.74 -19.19
C ALA A 90 16.69 35.16 -19.67
N VAL A 91 17.25 35.95 -18.77
CA VAL A 91 17.89 37.25 -19.06
C VAL A 91 19.17 36.97 -19.82
#